data_AF-A0A355QD72-F1
#
_entry.id   AF-A0A355QD72-F1
#
_cell.length_a   1.000
_cell.length_b   1.000
_cell.length_c   1.000
_cell.angle_alpha   90.00
_cell.angle_beta   90.00
_cell.angle_gamma   90.00
#
_symmetry.space_group_name_H-M   'P 1'
#
loop_
_entity.id
_entity.type
_entity.pdbx_description
1 polymer ?
#
loop_
_entity_poly.entity_id
_entity_poly.type
_entity_poly.pdbx_seq_one_letter_code
_entity_poly.pdbx_strand_id
1 'polypeptide(L)'
;MQRLSVSQNHLQQKQKDDFFQTRKQQCRLFYQQILILEETQMYGLVNKAVESLVLSKFGQDTWDIICEKANISGPIISMKSYDDQVTYDLVGACVEVLEMPVEDVLHTFGEYWVLDVAVVNYSNLMDAHGMGFVEFVKNLDQMHSRIQMTFDTLNPPSFQCQELDAETIKISYFSERPGLTHFVVGLPSGLGKHFQEDVNIEILATKAEGAVSDDFRVIHRPISNS
;
A
#
# COMPACT_ATOMS: atom_id res chain seq x y z
N MET A 1 -18.25 -26.72 37.93
CA MET A 1 -18.38 -25.65 36.89
C MET A 1 -17.05 -25.02 36.47
N GLN A 2 -16.00 -24.96 37.32
CA GLN A 2 -14.71 -24.32 36.97
C GLN A 2 -13.84 -25.04 35.91
N ARG A 3 -13.97 -26.37 35.71
CA ARG A 3 -13.13 -27.09 34.72
C ARG A 3 -13.54 -26.85 33.26
N LEU A 4 -14.82 -26.53 33.01
CA LEU A 4 -15.34 -26.29 31.67
C LEU A 4 -14.93 -24.91 31.12
N SER A 5 -14.83 -23.89 31.97
CA SER A 5 -14.42 -22.53 31.56
C SER A 5 -12.93 -22.43 31.23
N VAL A 6 -12.07 -23.13 31.96
CA VAL A 6 -10.62 -23.19 31.68
C VAL A 6 -10.34 -23.89 30.34
N SER A 7 -11.10 -24.94 30.03
CA SER A 7 -11.01 -25.66 28.76
C SER A 7 -11.44 -24.82 27.56
N GLN A 8 -12.45 -23.96 27.72
CA GLN A 8 -12.91 -23.06 26.66
C GLN A 8 -11.92 -21.92 26.40
N ASN A 9 -11.33 -21.35 27.46
CA ASN A 9 -10.29 -20.31 27.33
C ASN A 9 -9.02 -20.85 26.65
N HIS A 10 -8.59 -22.08 26.97
CA HIS A 10 -7.47 -22.72 26.28
C HIS A 10 -7.76 -23.02 24.80
N LEU A 11 -9.00 -23.41 24.46
CA LEU A 11 -9.39 -23.59 23.06
C LEU A 11 -9.38 -22.28 22.27
N GLN A 12 -9.92 -21.19 22.84
CA GLN A 12 -9.92 -19.88 22.19
C GLN A 12 -8.51 -19.31 22.02
N GLN A 13 -7.64 -19.47 23.02
CA GLN A 13 -6.24 -19.05 22.93
C GLN A 13 -5.51 -19.84 21.84
N LYS A 14 -5.68 -21.16 21.81
CA LYS A 14 -5.05 -22.02 20.79
C LYS A 14 -5.56 -21.72 19.37
N GLN A 15 -6.84 -21.37 19.21
CA GLN A 15 -7.40 -20.94 17.92
C GLN A 15 -6.84 -19.59 17.46
N LYS A 16 -6.65 -18.64 18.37
CA LYS A 16 -5.94 -17.39 18.06
C LYS A 16 -4.49 -17.66 17.67
N ASP A 17 -3.78 -18.47 18.46
CA ASP A 17 -2.38 -18.78 18.21
C ASP A 17 -2.21 -19.50 16.84
N ASP A 18 -3.07 -20.47 16.51
CA ASP A 18 -3.08 -21.15 15.21
C ASP A 18 -3.43 -20.19 14.06
N PHE A 19 -4.35 -19.24 14.26
CA PHE A 19 -4.67 -18.20 13.28
C PHE A 19 -3.46 -17.30 13.01
N PHE A 20 -2.76 -16.86 14.05
CA PHE A 20 -1.54 -16.04 13.93
C PHE A 20 -0.38 -16.81 13.31
N GLN A 21 -0.19 -18.08 13.65
CA GLN A 21 0.84 -18.92 13.02
C GLN A 21 0.55 -19.17 11.53
N THR A 22 -0.72 -19.37 11.18
CA THR A 22 -1.13 -19.56 9.78
C THR A 22 -0.91 -18.28 8.98
N ARG A 23 -1.29 -17.11 9.52
CA ARG A 23 -1.02 -15.80 8.89
C ARG A 23 0.47 -15.51 8.79
N LYS A 24 1.27 -15.84 9.81
CA LYS A 24 2.74 -15.70 9.80
C LYS A 24 3.39 -16.60 8.75
N GLN A 25 2.87 -17.80 8.56
CA GLN A 25 3.32 -18.73 7.53
C GLN A 25 2.87 -18.30 6.13
N GLN A 26 1.67 -17.74 5.98
CA GLN A 26 1.22 -17.14 4.72
C GLN A 26 2.04 -15.90 4.36
N CYS A 27 2.33 -15.01 5.30
CA CYS A 27 3.30 -13.93 5.12
C CYS A 27 4.65 -14.50 4.68
N ARG A 28 5.21 -15.48 5.41
CA ARG A 28 6.50 -16.10 5.06
C ARG A 28 6.51 -16.73 3.67
N LEU A 29 5.43 -17.40 3.26
CA LEU A 29 5.31 -18.00 1.92
C LEU A 29 5.15 -16.94 0.82
N PHE A 30 4.43 -15.86 1.11
CA PHE A 30 4.39 -14.66 0.27
C PHE A 30 5.79 -14.07 0.10
N TYR A 31 6.57 -13.91 1.18
CA TYR A 31 7.98 -13.45 1.12
C TYR A 31 8.90 -14.42 0.37
N GLN A 32 8.70 -15.73 0.48
CA GLN A 32 9.52 -16.73 -0.23
C GLN A 32 9.32 -16.70 -1.75
N GLN A 33 8.19 -16.19 -2.26
CA GLN A 33 7.98 -15.98 -3.69
C GLN A 33 8.67 -14.72 -4.22
N ILE A 34 9.10 -13.79 -3.35
CA ILE A 34 9.76 -12.53 -3.71
C ILE A 34 11.27 -12.72 -3.98
N LEU A 35 11.90 -13.72 -3.35
CA LEU A 35 13.36 -13.95 -3.33
C LEU A 35 14.03 -14.34 -4.69
N ILE A 36 13.31 -14.28 -5.81
CA ILE A 36 13.85 -14.67 -7.14
C ILE A 36 13.99 -13.47 -8.10
N LEU A 37 13.65 -12.25 -7.69
CA LEU A 37 13.73 -11.08 -8.58
C LEU A 37 15.01 -10.26 -8.39
N GLU A 38 15.48 -9.67 -9.49
CA GLU A 38 16.61 -8.74 -9.58
C GLU A 38 16.55 -7.67 -8.46
N GLU A 39 17.70 -7.11 -8.05
CA GLU A 39 17.79 -6.09 -6.99
C GLU A 39 16.93 -4.85 -7.31
N THR A 40 15.64 -4.88 -6.97
CA THR A 40 14.75 -3.73 -7.10
C THR A 40 14.89 -2.83 -5.90
N GLN A 41 14.90 -1.53 -6.17
CA GLN A 41 15.12 -0.51 -5.16
C GLN A 41 13.93 0.43 -5.02
N MET A 42 13.69 0.89 -3.81
CA MET A 42 12.70 1.88 -3.46
C MET A 42 13.34 3.09 -2.79
N TYR A 43 12.90 4.29 -3.16
CA TYR A 43 13.36 5.49 -2.47
C TYR A 43 12.81 5.54 -1.04
N GLY A 44 13.64 6.00 -0.12
CA GLY A 44 13.33 6.14 1.29
C GLY A 44 12.17 7.09 1.56
N LEU A 45 11.72 7.87 0.58
CA LEU A 45 10.47 8.62 0.67
C LEU A 45 9.28 7.70 0.97
N VAL A 46 9.24 6.51 0.38
CA VAL A 46 8.19 5.51 0.64
C VAL A 46 8.32 4.96 2.05
N ASN A 47 9.53 4.63 2.49
CA ASN A 47 9.78 4.17 3.86
C ASN A 47 9.48 5.26 4.91
N LYS A 48 9.76 6.53 4.59
CA LYS A 48 9.39 7.70 5.41
C LYS A 48 7.89 7.91 5.51
N ALA A 49 7.15 7.52 4.47
CA ALA A 49 5.70 7.56 4.50
C ALA A 49 5.14 6.52 5.49
N VAL A 50 5.71 5.31 5.54
CA VAL A 50 5.37 4.30 6.57
C VAL A 50 5.69 4.84 7.97
N GLU A 51 6.88 5.40 8.18
CA GLU A 51 7.28 6.03 9.44
C GLU A 51 6.27 7.11 9.87
N SER A 52 5.96 8.06 8.98
CA SER A 52 5.04 9.17 9.28
C SER A 52 3.62 8.68 9.57
N LEU A 53 3.13 7.67 8.86
CA LEU A 53 1.84 7.04 9.12
C LEU A 53 1.80 6.41 10.52
N VAL A 54 2.83 5.63 10.87
CA VAL A 54 2.89 4.98 12.19
C VAL A 54 2.99 6.02 13.30
N LEU A 55 3.88 7.00 13.15
CA LEU A 55 4.06 8.06 14.15
C LEU A 55 2.78 8.87 14.36
N SER A 56 2.06 9.21 13.28
CA SER A 56 0.84 10.02 13.38
C SER A 56 -0.33 9.29 14.01
N LYS A 57 -0.46 7.96 13.82
CA LYS A 57 -1.59 7.16 14.33
C LYS A 57 -1.29 6.43 15.65
N PHE A 58 -0.06 6.00 15.87
CA PHE A 58 0.31 5.08 16.95
C PHE A 58 1.49 5.57 17.81
N GLY A 59 2.12 6.68 17.45
CA GLY A 59 3.16 7.33 18.24
C GLY A 59 4.55 6.66 18.17
N GLN A 60 5.49 7.27 18.88
CA GLN A 60 6.91 6.91 18.84
C GLN A 60 7.19 5.49 19.36
N ASP A 61 6.58 5.10 20.48
CA ASP A 61 6.83 3.78 21.09
C ASP A 61 6.49 2.63 20.13
N THR A 62 5.38 2.77 19.39
CA THR A 62 4.97 1.78 18.38
C THR A 62 5.96 1.74 17.21
N TRP A 63 6.42 2.92 16.76
CA TRP A 63 7.41 3.02 15.69
C TRP A 63 8.75 2.40 16.08
N ASP A 64 9.20 2.57 17.32
CA ASP A 64 10.46 2.00 17.80
C ASP A 64 10.41 0.46 17.80
N ILE A 65 9.28 -0.13 18.21
CA ILE A 65 9.06 -1.60 18.15
C ILE A 65 9.08 -2.08 16.69
N ILE A 66 8.44 -1.34 15.78
CA ILE A 66 8.43 -1.67 14.35
C ILE A 66 9.84 -1.60 13.77
N CYS A 67 10.63 -0.58 14.12
CA CYS A 67 12.02 -0.46 13.69
C CYS A 67 12.88 -1.64 14.16
N GLU A 68 12.79 -2.02 15.44
CA GLU A 68 13.51 -3.17 15.98
C GLU A 68 13.15 -4.44 15.20
N LYS A 69 11.86 -4.64 14.93
CA LYS A 69 11.35 -5.83 14.28
C LYS A 69 11.68 -5.91 12.79
N ALA A 70 11.72 -4.77 12.11
CA ALA A 70 12.11 -4.64 10.70
C ALA A 70 13.63 -4.44 10.52
N ASN A 71 14.42 -4.52 11.59
CA ASN A 71 15.87 -4.33 11.58
C ASN A 71 16.31 -2.98 10.96
N ILE A 72 15.54 -1.93 11.23
CA ILE A 72 15.85 -0.56 10.77
C ILE A 72 16.77 0.11 11.78
N SER A 73 17.98 0.45 11.33
CA SER A 73 18.96 1.16 12.14
C SER A 73 19.10 2.62 11.68
N GLY A 74 18.76 3.54 12.57
CA GLY A 74 18.90 4.98 12.33
C GLY A 74 17.79 5.59 11.45
N PRO A 75 17.94 6.87 11.09
CA PRO A 75 16.90 7.60 10.37
C PRO A 75 16.81 7.15 8.91
N ILE A 76 15.58 6.97 8.43
CA ILE A 76 15.30 6.80 7.00
C ILE A 76 15.58 8.13 6.29
N ILE A 77 16.22 8.08 5.13
CA ILE A 77 16.57 9.26 4.32
C ILE A 77 15.77 9.24 3.03
N SER A 78 14.94 10.25 2.77
CA SER A 78 13.96 10.25 1.68
C SER A 78 14.58 10.08 0.29
N MET A 79 15.69 10.77 0.03
CA MET A 79 16.38 10.77 -1.27
C MET A 79 17.38 9.62 -1.45
N LYS A 80 17.46 8.71 -0.48
CA LYS A 80 18.31 7.52 -0.57
C LYS A 80 17.51 6.35 -1.12
N SER A 81 18.15 5.55 -1.96
CA SER A 81 17.63 4.27 -2.45
C SER A 81 17.87 3.16 -1.41
N TYR A 82 16.88 2.31 -1.21
CA TYR A 82 16.94 1.13 -0.33
C TYR A 82 16.47 -0.09 -1.11
N ASP A 83 16.94 -1.27 -0.69
CA ASP A 83 16.36 -2.54 -1.13
C ASP A 83 14.86 -2.54 -0.83
N ASP A 84 14.04 -2.99 -1.78
CA ASP A 84 12.59 -3.14 -1.60
C ASP A 84 12.25 -3.97 -0.35
N GLN A 85 13.12 -4.91 0.04
CA GLN A 85 13.01 -5.70 1.27
C GLN A 85 12.87 -4.83 2.51
N VAL A 86 13.48 -3.64 2.56
CA VAL A 86 13.30 -2.69 3.67
C VAL A 86 11.84 -2.27 3.80
N THR A 87 11.19 -1.95 2.68
CA THR A 87 9.77 -1.59 2.67
C THR A 87 8.91 -2.78 3.06
N TYR A 88 9.20 -3.97 2.53
CA TYR A 88 8.42 -5.16 2.86
C TYR A 88 8.59 -5.57 4.33
N ASP A 89 9.78 -5.44 4.91
CA ASP A 89 10.03 -5.73 6.32
C ASP A 89 9.31 -4.73 7.23
N LEU A 90 9.32 -3.44 6.86
CA LEU A 90 8.56 -2.40 7.56
C LEU A 90 7.07 -2.70 7.58
N VAL A 91 6.48 -3.02 6.42
CA VAL A 91 5.06 -3.38 6.33
C VAL A 91 4.75 -4.67 7.10
N GLY A 92 5.61 -5.69 6.99
CA GLY A 92 5.47 -6.95 7.73
C GLY A 92 5.53 -6.74 9.24
N ALA A 93 6.43 -5.86 9.71
CA ALA A 93 6.49 -5.47 11.12
C ALA A 93 5.23 -4.70 11.55
N CYS A 94 4.69 -3.81 10.73
CA CYS A 94 3.42 -3.14 11.01
C CYS A 94 2.28 -4.15 11.18
N VAL A 95 2.16 -5.13 10.29
CA VAL A 95 1.15 -6.20 10.37
C VAL A 95 1.25 -6.95 11.70
N GLU A 96 2.45 -7.35 12.10
CA GLU A 96 2.65 -8.10 13.35
C GLU A 96 2.44 -7.25 14.61
N VAL A 97 2.89 -5.99 14.62
CA VAL A 97 2.82 -5.12 15.81
C VAL A 97 1.44 -4.52 16.00
N LEU A 98 0.77 -4.15 14.91
CA LEU A 98 -0.56 -3.55 14.93
C LEU A 98 -1.68 -4.59 14.96
N GLU A 99 -1.36 -5.88 14.77
CA GLU A 99 -2.30 -7.00 14.65
C GLU A 99 -3.38 -6.77 13.58
N MET A 100 -3.02 -6.05 12.51
CA MET A 100 -3.90 -5.73 11.40
C MET A 100 -3.64 -6.65 10.20
N PRO A 101 -4.67 -7.02 9.42
CA PRO A 101 -4.47 -7.73 8.16
C PRO A 101 -3.57 -6.93 7.21
N VAL A 102 -2.73 -7.62 6.42
CA VAL A 102 -1.78 -6.98 5.50
C VAL A 102 -2.50 -6.16 4.44
N GLU A 103 -3.66 -6.64 3.99
CA GLU A 103 -4.58 -5.96 3.09
C GLU A 103 -4.98 -4.57 3.64
N ASP A 104 -5.33 -4.47 4.92
CA ASP A 104 -5.77 -3.23 5.57
C ASP A 104 -4.60 -2.28 5.81
N VAL A 105 -3.43 -2.80 6.19
CA VAL A 105 -2.20 -2.00 6.37
C VAL A 105 -1.79 -1.37 5.04
N LEU A 106 -1.75 -2.16 3.96
CA LEU A 106 -1.39 -1.68 2.64
C LEU A 106 -2.43 -0.69 2.08
N HIS A 107 -3.72 -0.98 2.24
CA HIS A 107 -4.80 -0.05 1.83
C HIS A 107 -4.68 1.30 2.55
N THR A 108 -4.53 1.28 3.87
CA THR A 108 -4.32 2.48 4.68
C THR A 108 -3.07 3.24 4.23
N PHE A 109 -2.00 2.50 3.92
CA PHE A 109 -0.76 3.10 3.45
C PHE A 109 -0.89 3.77 2.08
N GLY A 110 -1.59 3.14 1.13
CA GLY A 110 -1.88 3.74 -0.17
C GLY A 110 -2.71 5.02 -0.06
N GLU A 111 -3.72 5.01 0.81
CA GLU A 111 -4.53 6.21 1.03
C GLU A 111 -3.70 7.35 1.64
N TYR A 112 -2.92 7.05 2.68
CA TYR A 112 -2.01 8.01 3.32
C TYR A 112 -0.96 8.56 2.35
N TRP A 113 -0.41 7.70 1.47
CA TRP A 113 0.55 8.13 0.45
C TRP A 113 -0.02 9.27 -0.40
N VAL A 114 -1.28 9.18 -0.82
CA VAL A 114 -1.89 10.25 -1.61
C VAL A 114 -2.11 11.50 -0.76
N LEU A 115 -2.80 11.36 0.38
CA LEU A 115 -3.31 12.50 1.15
C LEU A 115 -2.24 13.27 1.91
N ASP A 116 -1.21 12.58 2.39
CA ASP A 116 -0.22 13.17 3.30
C ASP A 116 1.17 13.29 2.67
N VAL A 117 1.48 12.48 1.65
CA VAL A 117 2.81 12.50 1.02
C VAL A 117 2.76 13.13 -0.36
N ALA A 118 1.89 12.64 -1.25
CA ALA A 118 1.82 13.13 -2.62
C ALA A 118 1.33 14.57 -2.68
N VAL A 119 0.27 14.90 -1.94
CA VAL A 119 -0.23 16.28 -1.85
C VAL A 119 0.82 17.23 -1.28
N VAL A 120 1.63 16.81 -0.30
CA VAL A 120 2.65 17.69 0.30
C VAL A 120 3.86 17.87 -0.61
N ASN A 121 4.34 16.81 -1.24
CA ASN A 121 5.60 16.82 -1.98
C ASN A 121 5.42 17.11 -3.48
N TYR A 122 4.23 16.86 -4.02
CA TYR A 122 3.98 16.84 -5.45
C TYR A 122 2.69 17.57 -5.87
N SER A 123 2.06 18.41 -5.04
CA SER A 123 0.82 19.14 -5.38
C SER A 123 0.85 19.82 -6.75
N ASN A 124 1.86 20.65 -7.03
CA ASN A 124 1.99 21.33 -8.31
C ASN A 124 2.08 20.36 -9.50
N LEU A 125 2.70 19.19 -9.27
CA LEU A 125 2.79 18.16 -10.29
C LEU A 125 1.44 17.46 -10.44
N MET A 126 0.72 17.24 -9.35
CA MET A 126 -0.62 16.65 -9.39
C MET A 126 -1.60 17.54 -10.15
N ASP A 127 -1.65 18.83 -9.81
CA ASP A 127 -2.48 19.83 -10.48
C ASP A 127 -2.18 19.92 -11.99
N ALA A 128 -0.92 19.74 -12.37
CA ALA A 128 -0.49 19.76 -13.76
C ALA A 128 -0.89 18.50 -14.57
N HIS A 129 -1.34 17.44 -13.91
CA HIS A 129 -1.70 16.16 -14.56
C HIS A 129 -3.18 15.81 -14.41
N GLY A 130 -4.01 16.66 -13.81
CA GLY A 130 -5.46 16.53 -13.90
C GLY A 130 -6.19 17.30 -12.82
N MET A 131 -7.37 17.83 -13.17
CA MET A 131 -8.24 18.56 -12.24
C MET A 131 -9.40 17.70 -11.71
N GLY A 132 -9.46 16.42 -12.10
CA GLY A 132 -10.45 15.45 -11.65
C GLY A 132 -9.89 14.04 -11.63
N PHE A 133 -10.60 13.13 -10.95
CA PHE A 133 -10.12 11.78 -10.63
C PHE A 133 -9.66 11.00 -11.88
N VAL A 134 -10.54 10.88 -12.87
CA VAL A 134 -10.26 10.08 -14.09
C VAL A 134 -9.13 10.68 -14.92
N GLU A 135 -9.12 12.01 -15.08
CA GLU A 135 -8.07 12.71 -15.83
C GLU A 135 -6.70 12.49 -15.19
N PHE A 136 -6.62 12.63 -13.87
CA PHE A 136 -5.39 12.41 -13.13
C PHE A 136 -4.88 10.97 -13.27
N VAL A 137 -5.75 9.97 -13.08
CA VAL A 137 -5.37 8.55 -13.21
C VAL A 137 -4.85 8.23 -14.61
N LYS A 138 -5.43 8.81 -15.67
CA LYS A 138 -4.94 8.64 -17.05
C LYS A 138 -3.55 9.22 -17.30
N ASN A 139 -3.18 10.26 -16.54
CA ASN A 139 -1.91 10.96 -16.69
C ASN A 139 -0.84 10.53 -15.66
N LEU A 140 -1.15 9.53 -14.82
CA LEU A 140 -0.27 9.11 -13.72
C LEU A 140 1.10 8.60 -14.21
N ASP A 141 1.15 7.89 -15.34
CA ASP A 141 2.42 7.44 -15.96
C ASP A 141 3.27 8.61 -16.46
N GLN A 142 2.64 9.67 -16.97
CA GLN A 142 3.35 10.89 -17.39
C GLN A 142 3.90 11.63 -16.18
N MET A 143 3.13 11.69 -15.08
CA MET A 143 3.60 12.24 -13.81
C MET A 143 4.82 11.47 -13.29
N HIS A 144 4.77 10.13 -13.26
CA HIS A 144 5.93 9.31 -12.87
C HIS A 144 7.13 9.52 -13.78
N SER A 145 6.92 9.63 -15.09
CA SER A 145 8.00 9.92 -16.05
C SER A 145 8.71 11.24 -15.76
N ARG A 146 7.98 12.27 -15.30
CA ARG A 146 8.58 13.55 -14.86
C ARG A 146 9.34 13.40 -13.55
N ILE A 147 8.82 12.62 -12.60
CA ILE A 147 9.53 12.35 -11.33
C ILE A 147 10.83 11.59 -11.60
N GLN A 148 10.85 10.63 -12.53
CA GLN A 148 12.06 9.89 -12.92
C GLN A 148 13.20 10.80 -13.40
N MET A 149 12.92 12.02 -13.89
CA MET A 149 13.97 12.97 -14.26
C MET A 149 14.77 13.51 -13.05
N THR A 150 14.24 13.35 -11.83
CA THR A 150 14.88 13.78 -10.58
C THR A 150 15.46 12.59 -9.79
N PHE A 151 14.92 11.39 -10.02
CA PHE A 151 15.22 10.19 -9.25
C PHE A 151 15.80 9.10 -10.17
N ASP A 152 17.13 9.12 -10.34
CA ASP A 152 17.85 8.31 -11.33
C ASP A 152 17.58 6.80 -11.24
N THR A 153 17.30 6.27 -10.05
CA THR A 153 17.04 4.82 -9.83
C THR A 153 15.56 4.51 -9.64
N LEU A 154 14.66 5.45 -9.95
CA LEU A 154 13.23 5.24 -9.78
C LEU A 154 12.71 4.24 -10.81
N ASN A 155 12.24 3.11 -10.30
CA ASN A 155 11.45 2.12 -11.05
C ASN A 155 9.96 2.28 -10.70
N PRO A 156 9.19 3.16 -11.39
CA PRO A 156 7.79 3.37 -11.10
C PRO A 156 6.94 2.24 -11.68
N PRO A 157 5.76 1.99 -11.12
CA PRO A 157 4.74 1.19 -11.80
C PRO A 157 4.18 1.93 -13.02
N SER A 158 3.48 1.19 -13.88
CA SER A 158 2.65 1.74 -14.95
C SER A 158 1.17 1.48 -14.67
N PHE A 159 0.34 2.46 -15.00
CA PHE A 159 -1.11 2.45 -14.86
C PHE A 159 -1.78 2.71 -16.20
N GLN A 160 -2.60 1.75 -16.63
CA GLN A 160 -3.50 1.94 -17.76
C GLN A 160 -4.91 2.20 -17.26
N CYS A 161 -5.52 3.27 -17.75
CA CYS A 161 -6.88 3.67 -17.40
C CYS A 161 -7.78 3.52 -18.62
N GLN A 162 -8.81 2.68 -18.48
CA GLN A 162 -9.85 2.49 -19.49
C GLN A 162 -11.19 2.93 -18.91
N GLU A 163 -11.85 3.91 -19.52
CA GLU A 163 -13.25 4.21 -19.20
C GLU A 163 -14.15 3.07 -19.69
N LEU A 164 -14.98 2.54 -18.80
CA LEU A 164 -16.00 1.54 -19.13
C LEU A 164 -17.35 2.22 -19.38
N ASP A 165 -17.67 3.22 -18.56
CA ASP A 165 -18.82 4.12 -18.69
C ASP A 165 -18.53 5.45 -17.97
N ALA A 166 -19.54 6.31 -17.79
CA ALA A 166 -19.40 7.65 -17.22
C ALA A 166 -19.03 7.68 -15.73
N GLU A 167 -19.29 6.61 -14.97
CA GLU A 167 -19.02 6.52 -13.53
C GLU A 167 -18.06 5.36 -13.21
N THR A 168 -17.55 4.65 -14.23
CA THR A 168 -16.76 3.43 -14.04
C THR A 168 -15.53 3.44 -14.93
N ILE A 169 -14.37 3.27 -14.31
CA ILE A 169 -13.11 3.01 -15.01
C ILE A 169 -12.56 1.64 -14.62
N LYS A 170 -11.75 1.08 -15.50
CA LYS A 170 -10.83 -0.03 -15.22
C LYS A 170 -9.43 0.52 -15.11
N ILE A 171 -8.74 0.20 -14.01
CA ILE A 171 -7.32 0.47 -13.83
C ILE A 171 -6.57 -0.86 -13.96
N SER A 172 -5.58 -0.93 -14.85
CA SER A 172 -4.64 -2.05 -14.94
C SER A 172 -3.28 -1.59 -14.43
N TYR A 173 -2.79 -2.23 -13.37
CA TYR A 173 -1.53 -1.95 -12.70
C TYR A 173 -0.46 -2.95 -13.11
N PHE A 174 0.66 -2.40 -13.58
CA PHE A 174 1.84 -3.15 -13.98
C PHE A 174 3.01 -2.74 -13.10
N SER A 175 3.60 -3.72 -12.42
CA SER A 175 4.84 -3.54 -11.68
C SER A 175 5.61 -4.84 -11.62
N GLU A 176 6.93 -4.75 -11.51
CA GLU A 176 7.81 -5.87 -11.22
C GLU A 176 7.70 -6.27 -9.74
N ARG A 177 7.31 -5.33 -8.87
CA ARG A 177 7.18 -5.54 -7.43
C ARG A 177 5.95 -6.40 -7.11
N PRO A 178 6.11 -7.59 -6.51
CA PRO A 178 4.98 -8.40 -6.08
C PRO A 178 4.32 -7.81 -4.82
N GLY A 179 3.04 -8.11 -4.63
CA GLY A 179 2.41 -7.93 -3.33
C GLY A 179 1.90 -6.52 -2.99
N LEU A 180 1.95 -5.58 -3.94
CA LEU A 180 1.49 -4.20 -3.74
C LEU A 180 0.02 -3.97 -4.13
N THR A 181 -0.73 -5.02 -4.46
CA THR A 181 -2.13 -4.94 -4.93
C THR A 181 -3.00 -4.09 -4.00
N HIS A 182 -2.99 -4.35 -2.69
CA HIS A 182 -3.82 -3.62 -1.73
C HIS A 182 -3.30 -2.20 -1.45
N PHE A 183 -2.00 -1.95 -1.65
CA PHE A 183 -1.47 -0.59 -1.63
C PHE A 183 -2.05 0.21 -2.80
N VAL A 184 -2.12 -0.41 -3.98
CA VAL A 184 -2.76 0.19 -5.15
C VAL A 184 -4.25 0.39 -4.93
N VAL A 185 -4.98 -0.47 -4.21
CA VAL A 185 -6.39 -0.21 -3.83
C VAL A 185 -6.52 1.07 -3.00
N GLY A 186 -5.56 1.35 -2.13
CA GLY A 186 -5.54 2.57 -1.30
C GLY A 186 -5.35 3.85 -2.10
N LEU A 187 -4.64 3.80 -3.23
CA LEU A 187 -4.34 4.98 -4.04
C LEU A 187 -5.62 5.63 -4.63
N PRO A 188 -6.52 4.93 -5.36
CA PRO A 188 -7.82 5.45 -5.75
C PRO A 188 -8.68 5.94 -4.58
N SER A 189 -8.65 5.28 -3.42
CA SER A 189 -9.38 5.76 -2.23
C SER A 189 -8.88 7.15 -1.79
N GLY A 190 -7.55 7.34 -1.75
CA GLY A 190 -6.95 8.64 -1.43
C GLY A 190 -7.21 9.69 -2.50
N LEU A 191 -7.12 9.31 -3.78
CA LEU A 191 -7.40 10.21 -4.90
C LEU A 191 -8.88 10.64 -4.94
N GLY A 192 -9.81 9.74 -4.65
CA GLY A 192 -11.23 10.08 -4.51
C GLY A 192 -11.42 11.17 -3.46
N LYS A 193 -10.83 11.00 -2.27
CA LYS A 193 -10.87 12.02 -1.21
C LYS A 193 -10.23 13.34 -1.64
N HIS A 194 -9.10 13.30 -2.36
CA HIS A 194 -8.43 14.49 -2.88
C HIS A 194 -9.27 15.26 -3.90
N PHE A 195 -9.91 14.56 -4.84
CA PHE A 195 -10.75 15.15 -5.90
C PHE A 195 -12.23 15.31 -5.50
N GLN A 196 -12.59 15.01 -4.25
CA GLN A 196 -13.97 15.06 -3.75
C GLN A 196 -14.92 14.15 -4.55
N GLU A 197 -14.46 12.94 -4.87
CA GLU A 197 -15.23 11.87 -5.47
C GLU A 197 -15.39 10.69 -4.48
N ASP A 198 -16.61 10.15 -4.41
CA ASP A 198 -16.89 8.87 -3.77
C ASP A 198 -16.39 7.75 -4.69
N VAL A 199 -15.46 6.93 -4.20
CA VAL A 199 -14.75 5.93 -4.99
C VAL A 199 -14.89 4.56 -4.33
N ASN A 200 -15.42 3.60 -5.08
CA ASN A 200 -15.50 2.20 -4.71
C ASN A 200 -14.64 1.34 -5.63
N ILE A 201 -13.80 0.49 -5.06
CA ILE A 201 -12.81 -0.31 -5.78
C ILE A 201 -13.11 -1.80 -5.61
N GLU A 202 -13.12 -2.53 -6.72
CA GLU A 202 -13.23 -3.99 -6.78
C GLU A 202 -11.99 -4.56 -7.50
N ILE A 203 -11.34 -5.55 -6.89
CA ILE A 203 -10.24 -6.29 -7.53
C ILE A 203 -10.86 -7.29 -8.52
N LEU A 204 -10.50 -7.17 -9.79
CA LEU A 204 -10.98 -8.04 -10.87
C LEU A 204 -10.03 -9.19 -11.18
N ALA A 205 -8.73 -8.94 -11.10
CA ALA A 205 -7.69 -9.93 -11.35
C ALA A 205 -6.41 -9.53 -10.62
N THR A 206 -5.58 -10.52 -10.26
CA THR A 206 -4.28 -10.27 -9.64
C THR A 206 -3.17 -11.06 -10.32
N LYS A 207 -1.97 -10.50 -10.34
CA LYS A 207 -0.75 -11.20 -10.77
C LYS A 207 -0.47 -12.42 -9.89
N ALA A 208 -0.81 -12.36 -8.61
CA ALA A 208 -0.67 -13.48 -7.68
C ALA A 208 -1.49 -14.71 -8.11
N GLU A 209 -2.58 -14.51 -8.83
CA GLU A 209 -3.46 -15.55 -9.38
C GLU A 209 -3.15 -15.89 -10.85
N GLY A 210 -2.04 -15.37 -11.39
CA GLY A 210 -1.56 -15.67 -12.74
C GLY A 210 -2.03 -14.71 -13.84
N ALA A 211 -2.66 -13.58 -13.49
CA ALA A 211 -2.96 -12.53 -14.46
C ALA A 211 -1.69 -11.76 -14.89
N VAL A 212 -1.78 -11.03 -15.99
CA VAL A 212 -0.66 -10.20 -16.51
C VAL A 212 -0.46 -8.92 -15.66
N SER A 213 -1.54 -8.38 -15.12
CA SER A 213 -1.61 -7.18 -14.29
C SER A 213 -2.54 -7.40 -13.11
N ASP A 214 -2.44 -6.52 -12.11
CA ASP A 214 -3.55 -6.37 -11.16
C ASP A 214 -4.58 -5.43 -11.79
N ASP A 215 -5.81 -5.90 -11.94
CA ASP A 215 -6.89 -5.17 -12.57
C ASP A 215 -7.94 -4.77 -11.52
N PHE A 216 -8.34 -3.51 -11.56
CA PHE A 216 -9.32 -2.94 -10.63
C PHE A 216 -10.47 -2.32 -11.41
N ARG A 217 -11.70 -2.60 -10.97
CA ARG A 217 -12.87 -1.83 -11.36
C ARG A 217 -13.06 -0.74 -10.33
N VAL A 218 -13.15 0.50 -10.79
CA VAL A 218 -13.32 1.66 -9.93
C VAL A 218 -14.59 2.39 -10.35
N ILE A 219 -15.56 2.42 -9.44
CA ILE A 219 -16.77 3.23 -9.57
C ILE A 219 -16.49 4.56 -8.86
N HIS A 220 -16.68 5.67 -9.56
CA HIS A 220 -16.39 7.00 -9.04
C HIS A 220 -17.59 7.94 -9.27
N ARG A 221 -17.95 8.73 -8.26
CA ARG A 221 -19.05 9.70 -8.32
C ARG A 221 -18.67 11.00 -7.64
N PRO A 222 -18.99 12.18 -8.19
CA PRO A 222 -18.83 13.44 -7.48
C PRO A 222 -19.58 13.41 -6.16
N ILE A 223 -18.92 13.80 -5.06
CA ILE A 223 -19.59 13.99 -3.77
C ILE A 223 -20.52 15.19 -3.92
N SER A 224 -21.81 14.93 -4.03
CA SER A 224 -22.82 15.98 -4.05
C SER A 224 -22.92 16.56 -2.64
N ASN A 225 -22.45 17.79 -2.44
CA ASN A 225 -22.73 18.54 -1.21
C ASN A 225 -24.24 18.82 -1.18
N SER A 226 -24.99 18.03 -0.42
CA SER A 226 -26.38 18.29 -0.03
C SER A 226 -26.46 19.45 0.97
#